data_AF-A0A834BQT4-F1
#
_entry.id   AF-A0A834BQT4-F1
#
_cell.length_a   1.000
_cell.length_b   1.000
_cell.length_c   1.000
_cell.angle_alpha   90.00
_cell.angle_beta   90.00
_cell.angle_gamma   90.00
#
_symmetry.space_group_name_H-M   'P 1'
#
loop_
_entity.id
_entity.type
_entity.pdbx_description
1 polymer ?
#
loop_
_entity_poly.entity_id
_entity_poly.type
_entity_poly.pdbx_seq_one_letter_code
_entity_poly.pdbx_strand_id
1 'polypeptide(L)' 'MNCETVLKSAPIALFLMALVSSGQGVERLASCCTSVSNEEITEPILGYMIQERNLPCVNAVM' A
#
# COMPACT_ATOMS: atom_id res chain seq x y z
N MET A 1 15.85 -24.43 -29.79
CA MET A 1 15.40 -23.28 -28.97
C MET A 1 14.19 -22.69 -29.67
N ASN A 2 12.99 -23.01 -29.19
CA ASN A 2 11.75 -22.65 -29.87
C ASN A 2 11.43 -21.17 -29.60
N CYS A 3 11.69 -20.32 -30.60
CA CYS A 3 11.48 -18.87 -30.54
C CYS A 3 10.01 -18.50 -30.22
N GLU A 4 9.09 -19.40 -30.56
CA GLU A 4 7.65 -19.27 -30.32
C GLU A 4 7.30 -19.23 -28.82
N THR A 5 7.98 -20.03 -27.98
CA THR A 5 7.74 -20.05 -26.53
C THR A 5 8.26 -18.78 -25.85
N VAL A 6 9.33 -18.20 -26.40
CA VAL A 6 9.96 -16.97 -25.88
C VAL A 6 9.11 -15.74 -26.20
N LEU A 7 8.56 -15.65 -27.42
CA LEU A 7 7.71 -14.52 -27.81
C LEU A 7 6.39 -14.48 -27.00
N LYS A 8 5.83 -15.66 -26.68
CA LYS A 8 4.57 -15.79 -25.95
C LYS A 8 4.70 -15.46 -24.45
N SER A 9 5.90 -15.59 -23.90
CA SER A 9 6.19 -15.32 -22.47
C SER A 9 6.74 -13.91 -22.21
N ALA A 10 7.26 -13.22 -23.23
CA ALA A 10 7.75 -11.84 -23.16
C ALA A 10 6.75 -10.82 -22.56
N PRO A 11 5.46 -10.77 -22.96
CA PRO A 11 4.53 -9.79 -22.38
C PRO A 11 4.21 -10.07 -20.90
N ILE A 12 4.17 -11.34 -20.51
CA ILE A 12 3.96 -11.75 -19.11
C ILE A 12 5.17 -11.32 -18.27
N ALA A 13 6.38 -11.56 -18.76
CA ALA A 13 7.60 -11.15 -18.09
C ALA A 13 7.68 -9.62 -17.94
N LEU A 14 7.32 -8.86 -18.97
CA LEU A 14 7.30 -7.40 -18.93
C LEU A 14 6.26 -6.87 -17.93
N PHE A 15 5.07 -7.47 -17.89
CA PHE A 15 4.01 -7.11 -16.94
C PHE A 15 4.44 -7.38 -15.49
N LEU A 16 5.01 -8.56 -15.21
CA LEU A 16 5.54 -8.89 -13.89
C LEU A 16 6.67 -7.94 -13.48
N MET A 17 7.55 -7.57 -14.41
CA MET A 17 8.65 -6.64 -14.14
C MET A 17 8.14 -5.23 -13.86
N ALA A 18 7.08 -4.79 -14.56
CA ALA A 18 6.39 -3.53 -14.30
C ALA A 18 5.68 -3.49 -12.93
N LEU A 19 5.09 -4.61 -12.49
CA LEU A 19 4.49 -4.72 -11.15
C LEU A 19 5.53 -4.65 -10.03
N VAL A 20 6.74 -5.19 -10.26
CA VAL A 20 7.83 -5.12 -9.28
C VAL A 20 8.45 -3.71 -9.23
N SER A 21 8.54 -3.03 -10.38
CA SER A 21 9.10 -1.67 -10.45
C SER A 21 8.12 -0.55 -10.06
N SER A 22 6.81 -0.80 -10.15
CA SER A 22 5.77 0.19 -9.78
C SER A 22 5.71 0.47 -8.29
N GLY A 23 6.49 -0.24 -7.46
CA GLY A 23 6.52 0.03 -6.03
C GLY A 23 5.13 -0.09 -5.41
N GLN A 24 4.24 -0.93 -5.98
CA GLN A 24 3.12 -1.52 -5.27
C GLN A 24 3.67 -2.52 -4.25
N GLY A 25 4.64 -2.07 -3.45
CA GLY A 25 4.91 -2.64 -2.15
C GLY A 25 3.55 -2.69 -1.50
N VAL A 26 3.21 -3.88 -1.01
CA VAL A 26 2.07 -4.12 -0.14
C VAL A 26 2.08 -2.96 0.84
N GLU A 27 1.26 -1.94 0.58
CA GLU A 27 1.09 -0.85 1.52
C GLU A 27 0.47 -1.58 2.69
N ARG A 28 1.33 -1.95 3.62
CA ARG A 28 0.93 -2.43 4.91
C ARG A 28 0.31 -1.20 5.54
N LEU A 29 -0.95 -0.94 5.17
CA LEU A 29 -1.91 -0.34 6.06
C LEU A 29 -1.70 -1.10 7.35
N ALA A 30 -0.95 -0.49 8.27
CA ALA A 30 -0.77 -1.06 9.59
C ALA A 30 -2.19 -1.36 10.07
N SER A 31 -2.43 -2.57 10.60
CA SER A 31 -3.78 -2.98 10.96
C SER A 31 -4.44 -2.03 11.97
N CYS A 32 -3.62 -1.20 12.64
CA CYS A 32 -4.05 -0.07 13.46
C CYS A 32 -2.91 0.96 13.63
N CYS A 33 -3.26 2.17 14.07
CA CYS A 33 -2.29 3.17 14.53
C CYS A 33 -1.68 2.78 15.89
N THR A 34 -0.36 2.89 16.01
CA THR A 34 0.40 2.68 17.26
C THR A 34 0.96 4.00 17.83
N SER A 35 0.88 5.09 17.07
CA SER A 35 1.22 6.46 17.46
C SER A 35 0.30 7.45 16.75
N VAL A 36 0.29 8.70 17.20
CA VAL A 36 -0.47 9.80 16.58
C VAL A 36 0.47 10.95 16.20
N SER A 37 0.16 11.64 15.11
CA SER A 37 0.80 12.92 14.76
C SER A 37 0.05 14.07 15.44
N ASN A 38 0.77 15.14 15.76
CA ASN A 38 0.18 16.43 16.19
C ASN A 38 0.37 17.50 15.11
N GLU A 39 0.73 17.10 13.89
CA GLU A 39 0.83 18.00 12.74
C GLU A 39 -0.56 18.53 12.36
N GLU A 40 -0.60 19.80 11.98
CA GLU A 40 -1.82 20.43 11.49
C GLU A 40 -2.13 19.94 10.08
N ILE A 41 -3.35 19.47 9.84
CA ILE A 41 -3.84 19.15 8.51
C ILE A 41 -4.38 20.44 7.90
N THR A 42 -3.71 20.95 6.87
CA THR A 42 -4.10 22.18 6.18
C THR A 42 -5.15 21.96 5.09
N GLU A 43 -5.30 20.73 4.62
CA GLU A 43 -6.25 20.33 3.60
C GLU A 43 -7.62 19.93 4.19
N PRO A 44 -8.71 20.03 3.42
CA PRO A 44 -10.02 19.56 3.88
C PRO A 44 -10.04 18.05 4.14
N ILE A 45 -10.50 17.65 5.32
CA ILE A 45 -10.75 16.26 5.69
C ILE A 45 -12.05 15.79 5.01
N LEU A 46 -11.93 14.87 4.05
CA LEU A 46 -13.09 14.35 3.30
C LEU A 46 -13.85 13.23 4.05
N GLY A 47 -13.20 12.61 5.03
CA GLY A 47 -13.74 11.52 5.83
C GLY A 47 -12.75 11.12 6.92
N TYR A 48 -13.22 10.36 7.91
CA TYR A 48 -12.38 9.87 8.98
C TYR A 48 -12.90 8.54 9.56
N MET A 49 -12.02 7.81 10.24
CA MET A 49 -12.33 6.64 11.05
C MET A 49 -11.82 6.84 12.47
N ILE A 50 -12.64 6.49 13.45
CA ILE A 50 -12.23 6.48 14.86
C ILE A 50 -11.69 5.09 15.19
N GLN A 51 -10.49 5.06 15.77
CA GLN A 51 -9.87 3.85 16.29
C GLN A 51 -9.85 3.89 17.82
N GLU A 52 -10.49 2.90 18.45
CA GLU A 52 -10.40 2.68 19.89
C GLU A 52 -9.13 1.92 20.27
N ARG A 53 -8.58 2.23 21.45
CA ARG A 53 -7.38 1.58 21.97
C ARG A 53 -7.60 0.08 22.17
N ASN A 54 -6.75 -0.71 21.51
CA ASN A 54 -6.59 -2.15 21.74
C ASN A 54 -5.12 -2.52 21.53
N LEU A 55 -4.37 -2.79 22.61
CA LEU A 55 -2.90 -2.88 22.52
C LEU A 55 -2.43 -3.86 21.42
N PRO A 56 -1.48 -3.44 20.56
CA PRO A 56 -0.62 -2.26 20.67
C PRO A 56 -1.21 -0.95 20.11
N CYS A 57 -2.46 -0.96 19.65
CA CYS A 57 -3.12 0.18 19.04
C CYS A 57 -3.42 1.28 20.08
N VAL A 58 -3.29 2.54 19.68
CA VAL A 58 -3.66 3.71 20.49
C VAL A 58 -5.01 4.27 20.03
N ASN A 59 -5.57 5.21 20.79
CA ASN A 59 -6.70 6.00 20.30
C ASN A 59 -6.21 6.87 19.14
N ALA A 60 -6.90 6.84 18.00
CA ALA A 60 -6.51 7.57 16.80
C ALA A 60 -7.72 7.98 15.94
N VAL A 61 -7.50 8.98 15.09
CA VAL A 61 -8.39 9.38 13.99
C VAL A 61 -7.57 9.24 12.71
N MET A 62 -8.08 8.47 11.75
CA MET A 62 -7.45 8.22 10.44
C MET A 62 -8.32 8.75 9.30
#